data_AF-A0AA42C7Z6-F1
#
_entry.id   AF-A0AA42C7Z6-F1
#
_cell.length_a   1.000
_cell.length_b   1.000
_cell.length_c   1.000
_cell.angle_alpha   90.00
_cell.angle_beta   90.00
_cell.angle_gamma   90.00
#
_symmetry.space_group_name_H-M   'P 1'
#
loop_
_entity.id
_entity.type
_entity.pdbx_description
1 polymer ?
#
loop_
_entity_poly.entity_id
_entity_poly.type
_entity_poly.pdbx_seq_one_letter_code
_entity_poly.pdbx_strand_id
1 'polypeptide(L)'
;MDRFLLAENPINTDDVIKQYIIHTIKPKCIIEAVNASDDSDVVSSGFPHQIFEFINSDGVPEIWALIVRDVYDHSSSDEIEKLLSRAWRWFRAYMEWEDGNIDEQEASQWN
;
A
#
# COMPACT_ATOMS: atom_id res chain seq x y z
N MET A 1 -5.77 -15.31 -9.91
CA MET A 1 -4.47 -14.85 -9.38
C MET A 1 -4.42 -13.35 -9.59
N ASP A 2 -4.60 -12.59 -8.53
CA ASP A 2 -4.47 -11.13 -8.61
C ASP A 2 -2.99 -10.80 -8.88
N ARG A 3 -2.72 -9.93 -9.86
CA ARG A 3 -1.35 -9.62 -10.30
C ARG A 3 -0.90 -8.27 -9.74
N PHE A 4 -0.66 -8.27 -8.45
CA PHE A 4 -0.06 -7.15 -7.72
C PHE A 4 1.45 -7.32 -7.62
N LEU A 5 2.17 -6.20 -7.74
CA LEU A 5 3.61 -6.11 -7.55
C LEU A 5 3.88 -4.92 -6.62
N LEU A 6 4.74 -5.10 -5.63
CA LEU A 6 5.28 -3.99 -4.85
C LEU A 6 6.40 -3.34 -5.64
N ALA A 7 6.44 -2.02 -5.64
CA ALA A 7 7.47 -1.22 -6.26
C ALA A 7 7.79 -0.02 -5.37
N GLU A 8 9.05 0.39 -5.39
CA GLU A 8 9.55 1.55 -4.67
C GLU A 8 10.33 2.43 -5.64
N ASN A 9 10.37 3.72 -5.38
CA ASN A 9 11.21 4.65 -6.15
C ASN A 9 12.52 4.93 -5.39
N PRO A 10 13.64 4.28 -5.76
CA PRO A 10 14.91 4.47 -5.06
C PRO A 10 15.55 5.84 -5.32
N ILE A 11 15.05 6.61 -6.29
CA ILE A 11 15.52 7.96 -6.61
C ILE A 11 14.76 9.00 -5.79
N ASN A 12 13.72 8.62 -5.04
CA ASN A 12 12.95 9.58 -4.25
C ASN A 12 13.89 10.33 -3.30
N THR A 13 13.86 11.67 -3.40
CA THR A 13 14.69 12.57 -2.57
C THR A 13 14.00 12.93 -1.26
N ASP A 14 12.74 12.53 -1.09
CA ASP A 14 12.03 12.66 0.18
C ASP A 14 12.60 11.65 1.18
N ASP A 15 12.66 12.03 2.46
CA ASP A 15 13.13 11.15 3.54
C ASP A 15 12.23 9.92 3.76
N VAL A 16 11.04 9.91 3.16
CA VAL A 16 10.06 8.82 3.24
C VAL A 16 10.04 8.03 1.94
N ILE A 17 10.33 6.73 2.03
CA ILE A 17 10.22 5.79 0.91
C ILE A 17 8.75 5.65 0.55
N LYS A 18 8.41 6.04 -0.68
CA LYS A 18 7.06 5.88 -1.22
C LYS A 18 6.89 4.48 -1.79
N GLN A 19 5.83 3.81 -1.36
CA GLN A 19 5.48 2.47 -1.81
C GLN A 19 4.36 2.53 -2.84
N TYR A 20 4.54 1.76 -3.91
CA TYR A 20 3.60 1.65 -5.01
C TYR A 20 3.19 0.20 -5.22
N ILE A 21 1.91 -0.03 -5.48
CA ILE A 21 1.35 -1.30 -5.89
C ILE A 21 0.98 -1.20 -7.36
N ILE A 22 1.62 -2.00 -8.20
CA ILE A 22 1.33 -2.09 -9.64
C ILE A 22 0.34 -3.22 -9.86
N HIS A 23 -0.85 -2.89 -10.37
CA HIS A 23 -1.83 -3.88 -10.78
C HIS A 23 -1.78 -4.09 -12.29
N THR A 24 -1.37 -5.28 -12.73
CA THR A 24 -1.02 -5.55 -14.13
C THR A 24 -2.15 -6.19 -14.97
N ILE A 25 -3.31 -6.42 -14.36
CA ILE A 25 -4.53 -6.88 -15.05
C ILE A 25 -5.60 -5.79 -14.96
N LYS A 26 -6.68 -5.91 -15.74
CA LYS A 26 -7.76 -4.91 -15.72
C LYS A 26 -8.39 -4.81 -14.31
N PRO A 27 -8.58 -3.60 -13.75
CA PRO A 27 -8.12 -2.30 -14.27
C PRO A 27 -6.61 -2.11 -14.08
N LYS A 28 -5.85 -1.91 -15.16
CA LYS A 28 -4.39 -1.71 -15.04
C LYS A 28 -4.11 -0.33 -14.45
N CYS A 29 -3.43 -0.29 -13.32
CA CYS A 29 -3.21 0.95 -12.61
C CYS A 29 -1.96 0.90 -11.72
N ILE A 30 -1.54 2.09 -11.32
CA ILE A 30 -0.58 2.29 -10.22
C ILE A 30 -1.36 2.84 -9.03
N ILE A 31 -1.16 2.17 -7.89
CA ILE A 31 -1.74 2.56 -6.60
C ILE A 31 -0.56 2.98 -5.73
N GLU A 32 -0.62 4.14 -5.11
CA GLU A 32 0.33 4.54 -4.07
C GLU A 32 -0.22 4.13 -2.71
N ALA A 33 0.63 3.52 -1.88
CA ALA A 33 0.34 3.21 -0.49
C ALA A 33 1.02 4.25 0.39
N VAL A 34 0.23 4.99 1.16
CA VAL A 34 0.73 6.06 2.02
C VAL A 34 0.28 5.81 3.45
N ASN A 35 1.20 5.91 4.40
CA ASN A 35 0.83 6.00 5.81
C ASN A 35 0.24 7.41 6.06
N ALA A 36 -1.08 7.49 6.14
CA ALA A 36 -1.83 8.72 6.35
C ALA A 36 -1.67 9.27 7.78
N SER A 37 -1.05 8.52 8.69
CA SER A 37 -0.59 9.07 9.98
C SER A 37 0.59 10.03 9.79
N ASP A 38 1.42 9.81 8.76
CA ASP A 38 2.64 10.58 8.51
C ASP A 38 2.44 11.71 7.49
N ASP A 39 1.42 11.60 6.63
CA ASP A 39 1.12 12.58 5.59
C ASP A 39 -0.33 13.11 5.72
N SER A 40 -0.45 14.38 6.11
CA SER A 40 -1.72 15.04 6.40
C SER A 40 -2.52 15.46 5.16
N ASP A 41 -1.92 15.43 3.96
CA ASP A 41 -2.53 15.97 2.72
C ASP A 41 -3.03 14.89 1.75
N VAL A 42 -2.91 13.62 2.11
CA VAL A 42 -3.21 12.43 1.30
C VAL A 42 -4.60 12.46 0.65
N VAL A 43 -5.60 12.98 1.36
CA VAL A 43 -7.03 13.01 0.93
C VAL A 43 -7.34 14.19 -0.01
N SER A 44 -6.47 15.19 -0.11
CA SER A 44 -6.71 16.42 -0.88
C SER A 44 -6.48 16.27 -2.39
N SER A 45 -5.90 15.15 -2.82
CA SER A 45 -5.33 15.00 -4.16
C SER A 45 -6.36 14.84 -5.29
N GLY A 46 -7.64 14.62 -4.97
CA GLY A 46 -8.72 14.45 -5.96
C GLY A 46 -8.71 13.12 -6.71
N PHE A 47 -7.74 12.25 -6.43
CA PHE A 47 -7.66 10.90 -7.00
C PHE A 47 -8.59 9.91 -6.27
N PRO A 48 -9.10 8.87 -6.95
CA PRO A 48 -9.82 7.78 -6.29
C PRO A 48 -8.94 7.12 -5.23
N HIS A 49 -9.44 7.02 -4.00
CA HIS A 49 -8.70 6.47 -2.87
C HIS A 49 -9.62 5.78 -1.86
N GLN A 50 -9.03 4.93 -1.02
CA GLN A 50 -9.66 4.36 0.17
C GLN A 50 -8.68 4.36 1.34
N ILE A 51 -9.22 4.57 2.54
CA ILE A 51 -8.48 4.59 3.79
C ILE A 51 -8.76 3.27 4.53
N PHE A 52 -7.72 2.70 5.12
CA PHE A 52 -7.76 1.45 5.85
C PHE A 52 -6.99 1.59 7.17
N GLU A 53 -7.43 0.84 8.17
CA GLU A 53 -6.74 0.73 9.45
C GLU A 53 -5.92 -0.56 9.48
N PHE A 54 -4.71 -0.47 10.02
CA PHE A 54 -3.83 -1.60 10.29
C PHE A 54 -3.35 -1.53 11.73
N ILE A 55 -3.13 -2.68 12.33
CA ILE A 55 -2.51 -2.78 13.66
C ILE A 55 -1.28 -3.63 13.42
N ASN A 56 -0.10 -3.03 13.60
CA ASN A 56 1.17 -3.73 13.41
C ASN A 56 1.43 -4.74 14.55
N SER A 57 2.53 -5.49 14.43
CA SER A 57 2.91 -6.52 15.42
C SER A 57 3.03 -5.98 16.85
N ASP A 58 3.44 -4.72 17.01
CA ASP A 58 3.56 -4.02 18.30
C ASP A 58 2.22 -3.55 18.88
N GLY A 59 1.11 -3.75 18.16
CA GLY A 59 -0.22 -3.31 18.57
C GLY A 59 -0.46 -1.81 18.35
N VAL A 60 0.40 -1.13 17.59
CA VAL A 60 0.24 0.29 17.26
C VAL A 60 -0.71 0.43 16.07
N PRO A 61 -1.77 1.25 16.19
CA PRO A 61 -2.68 1.50 15.09
C PRO A 61 -2.05 2.45 14.06
N GLU A 62 -2.17 2.08 12.79
CA GLU A 62 -1.72 2.84 11.64
C GLU A 62 -2.88 3.08 10.69
N ILE A 63 -2.89 4.25 10.04
CA ILE A 63 -3.90 4.60 9.04
C ILE A 63 -3.20 4.63 7.70
N TRP A 64 -3.66 3.80 6.78
CA TRP A 64 -3.10 3.68 5.43
C TRP A 64 -4.10 4.17 4.40
N ALA A 65 -3.63 4.92 3.41
CA ALA A 65 -4.40 5.27 2.24
C ALA A 65 -3.85 4.58 1.00
N LEU A 66 -4.74 3.97 0.22
CA LEU A 66 -4.42 3.50 -1.11
C LEU A 66 -5.01 4.48 -2.14
N ILE A 67 -4.14 5.14 -2.89
CA ILE A 67 -4.51 6.19 -3.85
C ILE A 67 -4.21 5.72 -5.28
N VAL A 68 -5.18 5.75 -6.17
CA VAL A 68 -4.98 5.41 -7.58
C VAL A 68 -4.39 6.61 -8.32
N ARG A 69 -3.10 6.55 -8.66
CA ARG A 69 -2.38 7.63 -9.35
C ARG A 69 -2.63 7.64 -10.85
N ASP A 70 -2.59 6.46 -11.46
CA ASP A 70 -2.74 6.30 -12.91
C ASP A 70 -3.62 5.08 -13.22
N VAL A 71 -4.52 5.24 -14.19
CA VAL A 71 -5.33 4.13 -14.74
C VAL A 71 -5.10 4.08 -16.25
N TYR A 72 -4.60 2.96 -16.74
CA TYR A 72 -4.21 2.78 -18.14
C TYR A 72 -5.31 2.16 -19.01
N ASP A 73 -6.43 1.74 -18.40
CA ASP A 73 -7.59 1.15 -19.07
C ASP A 73 -8.89 1.87 -18.69
N HIS A 74 -9.93 1.77 -19.51
CA HIS A 74 -11.26 2.26 -19.12
C HIS A 74 -11.88 1.36 -18.04
N SER A 75 -12.10 1.97 -16.88
CA SER A 75 -12.54 1.29 -15.66
C SER A 75 -13.57 2.14 -14.94
N SER A 76 -14.62 1.53 -14.39
CA SER A 76 -15.64 2.24 -13.62
C SER A 76 -15.17 2.51 -12.19
N SER A 77 -15.79 3.49 -11.52
CA SER A 77 -15.50 3.78 -10.10
C SER A 77 -15.71 2.55 -9.21
N ASP A 78 -16.76 1.76 -9.45
CA ASP A 78 -17.04 0.51 -8.73
C ASP A 78 -15.95 -0.55 -8.93
N GLU A 79 -15.35 -0.62 -10.12
CA GLU A 79 -14.22 -1.52 -10.38
C GLU A 79 -12.98 -1.09 -9.61
N ILE A 80 -12.74 0.23 -9.53
CA ILE A 80 -11.64 0.81 -8.75
C ILE A 80 -11.83 0.58 -7.25
N GLU A 81 -13.03 0.76 -6.72
CA GLU A 81 -13.32 0.53 -5.30
C GLU A 81 -13.05 -0.93 -4.89
N LYS A 82 -13.54 -1.87 -5.71
CA LYS A 82 -13.29 -3.31 -5.51
C LYS A 82 -11.81 -3.66 -5.67
N LEU A 83 -11.11 -2.99 -6.58
CA LEU A 83 -9.68 -3.14 -6.73
C LEU A 83 -8.93 -2.70 -5.47
N LEU A 84 -9.22 -1.51 -4.93
CA LEU A 84 -8.55 -0.98 -3.74
C LEU A 84 -8.76 -1.91 -2.54
N SER A 85 -9.97 -2.44 -2.34
CA SER A 85 -10.24 -3.43 -1.31
C SER A 85 -9.42 -4.73 -1.47
N ARG A 86 -9.17 -5.19 -2.70
CA ARG A 86 -8.30 -6.36 -2.95
C ARG A 86 -6.82 -6.03 -2.78
N ALA A 87 -6.39 -4.87 -3.27
CA ALA A 87 -5.04 -4.37 -3.11
C ALA A 87 -4.69 -4.24 -1.63
N TRP A 88 -5.63 -3.74 -0.81
CA TRP A 88 -5.46 -3.69 0.64
C TRP A 88 -5.24 -5.06 1.27
N ARG A 89 -6.06 -6.07 0.92
CA ARG A 89 -5.87 -7.43 1.46
C ARG A 89 -4.50 -8.00 1.08
N TRP A 90 -4.04 -7.74 -0.14
CA TRP A 90 -2.73 -8.17 -0.60
C TRP A 90 -1.60 -7.42 0.12
N PHE A 91 -1.71 -6.11 0.24
CA PHE A 91 -0.71 -5.26 0.88
C PHE A 91 -0.62 -5.51 2.38
N ARG A 92 -1.75 -5.72 3.06
CA ARG A 92 -1.78 -6.15 4.45
C ARG A 92 -1.03 -7.47 4.66
N ALA A 93 -1.23 -8.46 3.78
CA ALA A 93 -0.49 -9.72 3.86
C ALA A 93 1.02 -9.53 3.64
N TYR A 94 1.42 -8.53 2.84
CA TYR A 94 2.81 -8.13 2.71
C TYR A 94 3.37 -7.53 4.02
N MET A 95 2.65 -6.58 4.64
CA MET A 95 3.08 -5.96 5.91
C MET A 95 3.17 -6.98 7.04
N GLU A 96 2.18 -7.88 7.17
CA GLU A 96 2.22 -8.97 8.16
C GLU A 96 3.41 -9.92 7.94
N TRP A 97 3.83 -10.14 6.69
CA TRP A 97 5.01 -10.92 6.36
C TRP A 97 6.32 -10.17 6.63
N GLU A 98 6.36 -8.87 6.35
CA GLU A 98 7.50 -8.00 6.63
C GLU A 98 7.77 -7.92 8.13
N ASP A 99 6.73 -7.64 8.94
CA ASP A 99 6.80 -7.63 10.41
C ASP A 99 7.35 -8.97 10.95
N GLY A 100 6.81 -10.10 10.47
CA GLY A 100 7.27 -11.42 10.91
C GLY A 100 8.75 -11.69 10.59
N ASN A 101 9.26 -11.20 9.45
CA ASN A 101 10.68 -11.34 9.13
C ASN A 101 11.58 -10.44 9.99
N ILE A 102 11.09 -9.26 10.38
CA ILE A 102 11.81 -8.35 11.28
C ILE A 102 11.96 -9.03 12.64
N ASP A 103 10.87 -9.58 13.18
CA ASP A 103 10.87 -10.31 14.46
C ASP A 103 11.85 -11.49 14.45
N GLU A 104 11.88 -12.27 13.37
CA GLU A 104 12.80 -13.41 13.21
C GLU A 104 14.28 -12.97 13.13
N GLN A 105 14.56 -11.86 12.44
CA GLN A 105 15.91 -11.30 12.34
C GLN A 105 16.40 -10.80 13.70
N GLU A 106 15.56 -10.08 14.44
CA GLU A 106 15.90 -9.63 15.78
C GLU A 106 16.15 -10.80 16.72
N ALA A 107 15.26 -11.80 16.75
CA ALA A 107 15.42 -13.00 17.57
C ALA A 107 16.72 -13.78 17.26
N SER A 108 17.17 -13.75 16.01
CA SER A 108 18.41 -14.41 15.57
C SER A 108 19.68 -13.66 15.99
N GLN A 109 19.61 -12.36 16.26
CA GLN A 109 20.76 -11.56 16.71
C GLN A 109 21.05 -11.70 18.21
N TRP A 110 20.08 -12.19 18.99
CA TRP A 110 20.20 -12.39 20.45
C TRP A 110 20.51 -13.85 20.87
N ASN A 111 20.67 -14.76 19.91
CA ASN A 111 21.10 -16.16 20.11
C ASN A 111 22.54 -16.40 19.65
#